data_AF-A0A844FRQ4-F1
#
_entry.id   AF-A0A844FRQ4-F1
#
_cell.length_a   1.000
_cell.length_b   1.000
_cell.length_c   1.000
_cell.angle_alpha   90.00
_cell.angle_beta   90.00
_cell.angle_gamma   90.00
#
_symmetry.space_group_name_H-M   'P 1'
#
loop_
_entity.id
_entity.type
_entity.pdbx_description
1 polymer ?
#
loop_
_entity_poly.entity_id
_entity_poly.type
_entity_poly.pdbx_seq_one_letter_code
_entity_poly.pdbx_strand_id
1 'polypeptide(L)'
;MDGVMKMERDLTSRALMNVLDVTHFYNYAKLNNDDLYEQLKAIIESLTDDQSIIEKGIAILDKNRQTIDHIVKNTNSYEELQQLCEDLRSFKRQNGLLKTQ
;
A
#
# COMPACT_ATOMS: atom_id res chain seq x y z
N MET A 1 7.95 -18.91 -16.71
CA MET A 1 6.80 -18.06 -16.38
C MET A 1 6.85 -17.56 -14.93
N ASP A 2 7.23 -18.40 -13.95
CA ASP A 2 7.36 -17.99 -12.53
C ASP A 2 8.28 -16.78 -12.26
N GLY A 3 9.34 -16.60 -13.06
CA GLY A 3 10.27 -15.47 -12.88
C GLY A 3 9.68 -14.09 -13.20
N VAL A 4 8.70 -14.03 -14.11
CA VAL A 4 8.08 -12.76 -14.54
C VAL A 4 7.06 -12.28 -13.50
N MET A 5 6.21 -13.19 -13.02
CA MET A 5 5.22 -12.90 -11.96
C MET A 5 5.88 -12.42 -10.67
N LYS A 6 7.06 -12.96 -10.33
CA LYS A 6 7.82 -12.56 -9.13
C LYS A 6 8.43 -11.16 -9.25
N MET A 7 8.78 -10.74 -10.47
CA MET A 7 9.37 -9.42 -10.74
C MET A 7 8.30 -8.32 -10.77
N GLU A 8 7.11 -8.60 -11.29
CA GLU A 8 5.99 -7.65 -11.27
C GLU A 8 5.47 -7.39 -9.85
N ARG A 9 5.38 -8.43 -9.01
CA ARG A 9 5.04 -8.26 -7.58
C ARG A 9 6.09 -7.47 -6.80
N ASP A 10 7.37 -7.58 -7.15
CA ASP A 10 8.46 -6.78 -6.58
C ASP A 10 8.25 -5.29 -6.86
N LEU A 11 7.98 -4.94 -8.11
CA LEU A 11 7.76 -3.57 -8.54
C LEU A 11 6.54 -2.95 -7.87
N THR A 12 5.43 -3.69 -7.76
CA THR A 12 4.21 -3.28 -7.06
C THR A 12 4.49 -2.98 -5.58
N SER A 13 5.20 -3.89 -4.91
CA SER A 13 5.57 -3.73 -3.50
C SER A 13 6.45 -2.50 -3.27
N ARG A 14 7.44 -2.28 -4.14
CA ARG A 14 8.32 -1.10 -4.08
C ARG A 14 7.58 0.22 -4.31
N ALA A 15 6.62 0.24 -5.24
CA ALA A 15 5.81 1.42 -5.51
C ALA A 15 4.98 1.84 -4.28
N LEU A 16 4.33 0.87 -3.63
CA LEU A 16 3.53 1.10 -2.42
C LEU A 16 4.39 1.55 -1.23
N MET A 17 5.59 0.97 -1.05
CA MET A 17 6.51 1.39 0.00
C MET A 17 6.98 2.84 -0.19
N ASN A 18 7.32 3.24 -1.42
CA ASN A 18 7.73 4.62 -1.73
C ASN A 18 6.60 5.62 -1.45
N VAL A 19 5.35 5.26 -1.76
CA VAL A 19 4.18 6.11 -1.49
C VAL A 19 3.95 6.28 0.01
N LEU A 20 4.04 5.18 0.75
CA LEU A 20 3.80 5.16 2.19
C LEU A 20 5.01 5.65 3.00
N ASP A 21 6.15 5.94 2.36
CA ASP A 21 7.39 6.44 2.97
C ASP A 21 7.89 5.56 4.12
N VAL A 22 7.69 4.25 3.95
CA VAL A 22 8.02 3.24 4.95
C VAL A 22 9.44 2.77 4.67
N THR A 23 10.41 3.64 4.94
CA THR A 23 11.86 3.39 4.82
C THR A 23 12.36 2.21 5.68
N HIS A 24 11.52 1.65 6.55
CA HIS A 24 11.89 0.60 7.50
C HIS A 24 11.12 -0.72 7.39
N PHE A 25 10.32 -0.95 6.35
CA PHE A 25 9.73 -2.28 6.15
C PHE A 25 10.77 -3.24 5.57
N TYR A 26 11.61 -3.80 6.45
CA TYR A 26 12.57 -4.87 6.17
C TYR A 26 11.90 -6.20 5.76
N ASN A 27 10.58 -6.23 5.61
CA ASN A 27 9.82 -7.44 5.32
C ASN A 27 9.14 -7.37 3.94
N TYR A 28 9.97 -7.14 2.93
CA TYR A 28 9.65 -7.25 1.50
C TYR A 28 8.94 -8.57 1.13
N ALA A 29 9.21 -9.65 1.86
CA ALA A 29 8.54 -10.93 1.67
C ALA A 29 7.06 -10.93 2.09
N LYS A 30 6.62 -9.99 2.94
CA LYS A 30 5.23 -9.92 3.38
C LYS A 30 4.32 -9.34 2.29
N LEU A 31 4.74 -8.29 1.58
CA LEU A 31 3.92 -7.69 0.50
C LEU A 31 3.71 -8.63 -0.70
N ASN A 32 4.47 -9.72 -0.77
CA ASN A 32 4.34 -10.80 -1.75
C ASN A 32 3.29 -11.87 -1.39
N ASN A 33 2.67 -11.80 -0.20
CA ASN A 33 1.65 -12.75 0.26
C ASN A 33 0.22 -12.24 -0.01
N ASP A 34 -0.76 -13.16 0.02
CA ASP A 34 -2.18 -12.94 -0.28
C ASP A 34 -2.92 -11.94 0.64
N ASP A 35 -2.21 -11.25 1.53
CA ASP A 35 -2.77 -10.43 2.60
C ASP A 35 -2.30 -8.97 2.53
N LEU A 36 -2.31 -8.40 1.32
CA LEU A 36 -1.89 -7.02 1.05
C LEU A 36 -2.74 -6.00 1.82
N TYR A 37 -4.04 -6.27 1.96
CA TYR A 37 -4.97 -5.39 2.69
C TYR A 37 -4.55 -5.24 4.17
N GLU A 38 -4.36 -6.34 4.90
CA GLU A 38 -4.00 -6.28 6.32
C GLU A 38 -2.62 -5.64 6.52
N GLN A 39 -1.71 -5.78 5.56
CA GLN A 39 -0.41 -5.12 5.62
C GLN A 39 -0.49 -3.62 5.43
N LEU A 40 -1.28 -3.16 4.46
CA LEU A 40 -1.54 -1.73 4.27
C LEU A 40 -2.21 -1.13 5.50
N LYS A 41 -3.14 -1.87 6.12
CA LYS A 41 -3.79 -1.46 7.37
C LYS A 41 -2.80 -1.32 8.51
N ALA A 42 -1.95 -2.32 8.74
CA ALA A 42 -0.90 -2.26 9.77
C ALA A 42 0.08 -1.11 9.54
N ILE A 43 0.37 -0.78 8.27
CA ILE A 43 1.20 0.40 7.94
C ILE A 43 0.48 1.68 8.37
N ILE A 44 -0.79 1.86 8.03
CA ILE A 44 -1.57 3.05 8.42
C ILE A 44 -1.60 3.22 9.94
N GLU A 45 -1.85 2.13 10.67
CA GLU A 45 -1.82 2.09 12.14
C GLU A 45 -0.43 2.45 12.72
N SER A 46 0.66 2.20 11.97
CA SER A 46 2.01 2.57 12.39
C SER A 46 2.42 4.01 12.05
N LEU A 47 1.67 4.71 11.18
CA LEU A 47 2.01 6.07 10.75
C LEU A 47 1.60 7.14 11.77
N THR A 48 0.67 6.84 12.66
CA THR A 48 0.11 7.78 13.63
C THR A 48 -0.61 7.07 14.75
N ASP A 49 -0.67 7.69 15.93
CA ASP A 49 -1.48 7.21 17.07
C ASP A 49 -2.90 7.85 17.09
N ASP A 50 -3.20 8.76 16.14
CA ASP A 50 -4.51 9.41 16.05
C ASP A 50 -5.54 8.47 15.40
N GLN A 51 -6.46 7.97 16.22
CA GLN A 51 -7.52 7.05 15.81
C GLN A 51 -8.39 7.62 14.66
N SER A 52 -8.64 8.93 14.61
CA SER A 52 -9.43 9.54 13.54
C SER A 52 -8.70 9.46 12.20
N ILE A 53 -7.37 9.60 12.22
CA ILE A 53 -6.54 9.49 11.02
C ILE A 53 -6.41 8.02 10.59
N ILE A 54 -6.25 7.11 11.54
CA ILE A 54 -6.24 5.66 11.28
C ILE A 54 -7.53 5.23 10.57
N GLU A 55 -8.70 5.61 11.11
CA GLU A 55 -10.01 5.27 10.53
C GLU A 55 -10.18 5.80 9.10
N LYS A 56 -9.72 7.03 8.82
CA LYS A 56 -9.70 7.59 7.46
C LYS A 56 -8.81 6.78 6.52
N GLY A 57 -7.66 6.33 7.01
CA GLY A 57 -6.76 5.49 6.24
C GLY A 57 -7.39 4.13 5.92
N ILE A 58 -8.01 3.48 6.91
CA ILE A 58 -8.74 2.21 6.72
C ILE A 58 -9.89 2.40 5.71
N ALA A 59 -10.65 3.49 5.79
CA ALA A 59 -11.72 3.78 4.83
C ALA A 59 -11.21 3.90 3.38
N ILE A 60 -9.98 4.38 3.17
CA ILE A 60 -9.34 4.42 1.85
C ILE A 60 -8.97 3.02 1.36
N LEU A 61 -8.52 2.14 2.26
CA LEU A 61 -8.28 0.73 1.93
C LEU A 61 -9.59 0.02 1.58
N ASP A 62 -10.66 0.26 2.34
CA ASP A 62 -11.98 -0.32 2.07
C ASP A 62 -12.53 0.11 0.72
N LYS A 63 -12.44 1.41 0.40
CA LYS A 63 -12.81 1.95 -0.92
C LYS A 63 -12.06 1.26 -2.05
N ASN A 64 -10.78 0.92 -1.83
CA ASN A 64 -9.91 0.31 -2.83
C ASN A 64 -9.79 -1.23 -2.67
N ARG A 65 -10.67 -1.88 -1.89
CA ARG A 65 -10.51 -3.29 -1.55
C ARG A 65 -10.50 -4.22 -2.77
N GLN A 66 -11.39 -3.97 -3.74
CA GLN A 66 -11.41 -4.72 -4.99
C GLN A 66 -10.10 -4.57 -5.78
N THR A 67 -9.57 -3.35 -5.84
CA THR A 67 -8.28 -3.02 -6.47
C THR A 67 -7.14 -3.77 -5.78
N ILE A 68 -7.10 -3.77 -4.45
CA ILE A 68 -6.10 -4.47 -3.64
C ILE A 68 -6.17 -5.98 -3.90
N ASP A 69 -7.37 -6.56 -3.87
CA ASP A 69 -7.59 -7.98 -4.16
C ASP A 69 -7.17 -8.34 -5.59
N HIS A 70 -7.40 -7.42 -6.55
CA HIS A 70 -7.02 -7.62 -7.95
C HIS A 70 -5.50 -7.57 -8.14
N ILE A 71 -4.81 -6.62 -7.49
CA ILE A 71 -3.34 -6.52 -7.46
C ILE A 71 -2.70 -7.79 -6.89
N VAL A 72 -3.29 -8.39 -5.85
CA VAL A 72 -2.81 -9.66 -5.26
C VAL A 72 -2.94 -10.81 -6.26
N LYS A 73 -4.09 -10.88 -6.95
CA LYS A 73 -4.44 -11.98 -7.87
C LYS A 73 -3.80 -11.86 -9.25
N ASN A 74 -3.51 -10.65 -9.71
CA ASN A 74 -3.20 -10.36 -11.11
C ASN A 74 -2.07 -9.32 -11.20
N THR A 75 -0.97 -9.69 -11.86
CA THR A 75 0.26 -8.87 -11.87
C THR A 75 0.26 -7.73 -12.89
N ASN A 76 -0.74 -7.67 -13.79
CA ASN A 76 -0.89 -6.63 -14.82
C ASN A 76 -1.75 -5.41 -14.40
N SER A 77 -2.05 -5.26 -13.12
CA SER A 77 -2.90 -4.19 -12.56
C SER A 77 -2.15 -2.87 -12.33
N TYR A 78 -1.39 -2.38 -13.31
CA TYR A 78 -0.54 -1.19 -13.14
C TYR A 78 -1.33 0.11 -12.92
N GLU A 79 -2.42 0.32 -13.67
CA GLU A 79 -3.28 1.52 -13.51
C GLU A 79 -4.00 1.52 -12.16
N GLU A 80 -4.51 0.35 -11.76
CA GLU A 80 -5.12 0.10 -10.45
C GLU A 80 -4.14 0.35 -9.30
N LEU A 81 -2.91 -0.13 -9.44
CA LEU A 81 -1.83 0.15 -8.51
C LEU A 81 -1.51 1.65 -8.45
N GLN A 82 -1.44 2.35 -9.59
CA GLN A 82 -1.23 3.79 -9.60
C GLN A 82 -2.35 4.54 -8.89
N GLN A 83 -3.62 4.16 -9.12
CA GLN A 83 -4.75 4.78 -8.44
C GLN A 83 -4.69 4.58 -6.92
N LEU A 84 -4.38 3.36 -6.46
CA LEU A 84 -4.17 3.07 -5.04
C LEU A 84 -3.02 3.92 -4.46
N CYS A 85 -1.92 4.05 -5.22
CA CYS A 85 -0.80 4.89 -4.82
C CYS A 85 -1.19 6.37 -4.67
N GLU A 86 -1.95 6.93 -5.61
CA GLU A 86 -2.41 8.33 -5.54
C GLU A 86 -3.40 8.58 -4.39
N ASP A 87 -4.31 7.64 -4.14
CA ASP A 87 -5.25 7.71 -3.02
C ASP A 87 -4.48 7.74 -1.68
N LEU A 88 -3.47 6.87 -1.52
CA LEU A 88 -2.62 6.82 -0.33
C LEU A 88 -1.70 8.05 -0.19
N ARG A 89 -1.17 8.61 -1.28
CA ARG A 89 -0.43 9.89 -1.23
C ARG A 89 -1.31 11.04 -0.80
N SER A 90 -2.52 11.10 -1.35
CA SER A 90 -3.50 12.14 -1.02
C SER A 90 -3.88 12.06 0.45
N PHE A 91 -4.14 10.86 0.96
CA PHE A 91 -4.36 10.60 2.39
C PHE A 91 -3.23 11.18 3.26
N LYS A 92 -1.98 10.80 2.97
CA LYS A 92 -0.84 11.25 3.76
C LYS A 92 -0.68 12.77 3.74
N ARG A 93 -0.83 13.39 2.57
CA ARG A 93 -0.75 14.85 2.41
C ARG A 93 -1.85 15.56 3.19
N GLN A 94 -3.09 15.08 3.11
CA GLN A 94 -4.24 15.69 3.78
C GLN A 94 -4.17 15.59 5.31
N ASN A 95 -3.50 14.56 5.84
CA ASN A 95 -3.40 14.33 7.28
C ASN A 95 -2.00 14.65 7.85
N GLY A 96 -1.12 15.31 7.07
CA GLY A 96 0.20 15.73 7.55
C GLY A 96 1.15 14.59 7.90
N LEU A 97 0.94 13.38 7.34
CA LEU A 97 1.75 12.18 7.60
C LEU A 97 3.00 12.08 6.71
N LEU A 98 3.32 13.12 5.96
CA LEU A 98 4.58 13.21 5.22
C LEU A 98 5.66 13.50 6.27
N LYS A 99 6.61 12.59 6.46
CA LYS A 99 7.81 12.95 7.22
C LYS A 99 8.49 14.07 6.44
N THR A 100 8.53 15.26 7.02
CA THR A 100 9.48 16.28 6.60
C THR A 100 10.86 15.64 6.72
N GLN A 101 11.51 15.41 5.56
CA GLN A 101 12.94 15.13 5.51
C GLN A 101 13.72 16.25 6.19
#